data_AF-A0A358JTF4-F1
#
_entry.id   AF-A0A358JTF4-F1
#
_cell.length_a   1.000
_cell.length_b   1.000
_cell.length_c   1.000
_cell.angle_alpha   90.00
_cell.angle_beta   90.00
_cell.angle_gamma   90.00
#
_symmetry.space_group_name_H-M   'P 1'
#
loop_
_entity.id
_entity.type
_entity.pdbx_description
1 polymer ?
#
loop_
_entity_poly.entity_id
_entity_poly.type
_entity_poly.pdbx_seq_one_letter_code
_entity_poly.pdbx_strand_id
1 'polypeptide(L)'
;MTVEDQTYVYDKAIINRINRLQGQINGAKKMIEEGENCRDVVTQLSAAKSALNRTMNVIISENLVECVKEAMIHPEQDADELIKEAVELLNKSR
;
A
#
# COMPACT_ATOMS: atom_id res chain seq x y z
N MET A 1 25.43 -3.60 6.99
CA MET A 1 25.07 -4.40 5.79
C MET A 1 23.98 -3.60 5.11
N THR A 2 24.27 -2.98 3.97
CA THR A 2 23.39 -2.00 3.32
C THR A 2 22.24 -2.71 2.61
N VAL A 3 21.03 -2.21 2.82
CA VAL A 3 19.78 -2.67 2.20
C VAL A 3 19.75 -2.15 0.75
N GLU A 4 20.58 -2.72 -0.12
CA GLU A 4 20.63 -2.32 -1.53
C GLU A 4 20.29 -3.53 -2.40
N ASP A 5 19.14 -3.40 -3.09
CA ASP A 5 18.75 -4.10 -4.32
C ASP A 5 17.84 -5.35 -4.23
N GLN A 6 16.80 -5.32 -3.40
CA GLN A 6 15.66 -6.24 -3.58
C GLN A 6 14.69 -5.67 -4.62
N THR A 7 14.74 -6.19 -5.85
CA THR A 7 13.78 -5.83 -6.91
C THR A 7 12.41 -6.45 -6.58
N TYR A 8 11.52 -5.68 -5.97
CA TYR A 8 10.18 -6.16 -5.63
C TYR A 8 9.34 -6.35 -6.89
N VAL A 9 8.97 -7.60 -7.20
CA VAL A 9 8.09 -7.90 -8.34
C VAL A 9 6.65 -7.87 -7.86
N TYR A 10 5.99 -6.71 -8.03
CA TYR A 10 4.59 -6.56 -7.68
C TYR A 10 3.68 -7.36 -8.61
N ASP A 11 2.70 -8.07 -8.03
CA ASP A 11 1.65 -8.74 -8.81
C ASP A 11 0.87 -7.72 -9.65
N LYS A 12 0.47 -8.12 -10.86
CA LYS A 12 -0.53 -7.42 -11.69
C LYS A 12 -1.78 -7.04 -10.89
N ALA A 13 -2.15 -7.81 -9.87
CA ALA A 13 -3.24 -7.47 -8.96
C ALA A 13 -3.03 -6.11 -8.25
N ILE A 14 -1.81 -5.80 -7.80
CA ILE A 14 -1.45 -4.51 -7.18
C ILE A 14 -1.53 -3.39 -8.22
N ILE A 15 -0.98 -3.61 -9.41
CA ILE A 15 -1.07 -2.62 -10.52
C ILE A 15 -2.53 -2.31 -10.85
N ASN A 16 -3.40 -3.33 -10.90
CA ASN A 16 -4.83 -3.14 -11.13
C ASN A 16 -5.52 -2.32 -10.02
N ARG A 17 -5.06 -2.42 -8.76
CA ARG A 17 -5.56 -1.58 -7.66
C ARG A 17 -5.12 -0.13 -7.83
N ILE A 18 -3.87 0.10 -8.24
CA ILE A 18 -3.34 1.44 -8.53
C ILE A 18 -4.09 2.08 -9.71
N ASN A 19 -4.36 1.35 -10.78
CA ASN A 19 -5.12 1.86 -11.93
C ASN A 19 -6.54 2.28 -11.52
N ARG A 20 -7.20 1.53 -10.63
CA ARG A 20 -8.51 1.91 -10.07
C ARG A 20 -8.43 3.18 -9.22
N LEU A 21 -7.40 3.29 -8.37
CA LEU A 21 -7.13 4.49 -7.57
C LEU A 21 -6.93 5.72 -8.46
N GLN A 22 -6.14 5.59 -9.52
CA GLN A 22 -5.93 6.66 -10.48
C GLN A 22 -7.26 7.13 -11.11
N GLY A 23 -8.14 6.19 -11.46
CA GLY A 23 -9.49 6.50 -11.93
C GLY A 23 -10.31 7.30 -10.89
N GLN A 24 -10.23 6.93 -9.62
CA GLN A 24 -10.95 7.64 -8.55
C GLN A 24 -10.43 9.08 -8.35
N ILE A 25 -9.10 9.26 -8.37
CA ILE A 25 -8.46 10.59 -8.26
C ILE A 25 -8.79 11.46 -9.46
N ASN A 26 -8.72 10.92 -10.67
CA ASN A 26 -9.12 11.63 -11.89
C ASN A 26 -10.61 12.03 -11.85
N GLY A 27 -11.47 11.16 -11.33
CA GLY A 27 -12.88 11.46 -11.11
C GLY A 27 -13.07 12.62 -10.13
N ALA A 28 -12.41 12.58 -8.97
CA ALA A 28 -12.48 13.67 -7.99
C ALA A 28 -11.96 15.00 -8.56
N LYS A 29 -10.87 14.97 -9.33
CA LYS A 29 -10.35 16.15 -10.04
C LYS A 29 -11.41 16.75 -10.97
N LYS A 30 -12.04 15.92 -11.81
CA LYS A 30 -13.07 16.36 -12.75
C LYS A 30 -14.26 17.00 -12.01
N MET A 31 -14.73 16.37 -10.92
CA MET A 31 -15.81 16.93 -10.08
C MET A 31 -15.45 18.33 -9.54
N ILE A 32 -14.19 18.54 -9.14
CA ILE A 32 -13.71 19.85 -8.68
C ILE A 32 -13.70 20.87 -9.83
N GLU A 33 -13.21 20.47 -11.01
CA GLU A 33 -13.18 21.34 -12.20
C GLU A 33 -14.59 21.73 -12.68
N GLU A 34 -15.57 20.84 -12.52
CA GLU A 34 -16.98 21.06 -12.87
C GLU A 34 -17.79 21.78 -11.78
N GLY A 35 -17.19 22.02 -10.60
CA GLY A 35 -17.86 22.73 -9.49
C GLY A 35 -18.94 21.91 -8.78
N GLU A 36 -18.79 20.59 -8.75
CA GLU A 36 -19.72 19.67 -8.09
C GLU A 36 -19.83 19.90 -6.58
N ASN A 37 -20.88 19.32 -5.97
CA ASN A 37 -21.16 19.50 -4.55
C ASN A 37 -19.99 18.99 -3.67
N CYS A 38 -19.64 19.78 -2.65
CA CYS A 38 -18.51 19.48 -1.76
C CYS A 38 -18.66 18.11 -1.06
N ARG A 39 -19.89 17.69 -0.74
CA ARG A 39 -20.17 16.39 -0.11
C ARG A 39 -19.79 15.23 -1.02
N ASP A 40 -20.08 15.36 -2.31
CA ASP A 40 -19.83 14.31 -3.29
C ASP A 40 -18.33 14.21 -3.61
N VAL A 41 -17.65 15.36 -3.75
CA VAL A 41 -16.19 15.42 -3.89
C VAL A 41 -15.49 14.78 -2.69
N VAL A 42 -15.90 15.14 -1.46
CA VAL A 42 -15.33 14.55 -0.24
C VAL A 42 -15.60 13.06 -0.17
N THR A 43 -16.81 12.60 -0.53
CA THR A 43 -17.15 11.18 -0.56
C THR A 43 -16.26 10.40 -1.53
N GLN A 44 -16.02 10.94 -2.72
CA GLN A 44 -15.13 10.33 -3.73
C GLN A 44 -13.67 10.28 -3.24
N LEU A 45 -13.17 11.35 -2.64
CA LEU A 45 -11.82 11.39 -2.06
C LEU A 45 -11.67 10.43 -0.88
N SER A 46 -12.68 10.32 -0.01
CA SER A 46 -12.71 9.33 1.08
C SER A 46 -12.70 7.89 0.56
N ALA A 47 -13.40 7.62 -0.55
CA ALA A 47 -13.37 6.32 -1.21
C ALA A 47 -11.97 6.01 -1.78
N ALA A 48 -11.31 7.00 -2.39
CA ALA A 48 -9.94 6.88 -2.89
C ALA A 48 -8.94 6.64 -1.74
N LYS A 49 -9.01 7.41 -0.65
CA LYS A 49 -8.19 7.19 0.56
C LYS A 49 -8.36 5.77 1.09
N SER A 50 -9.60 5.30 1.20
CA SER A 50 -9.90 3.94 1.69
C SER A 50 -9.32 2.86 0.77
N ALA A 51 -9.38 3.05 -0.55
CA ALA A 51 -8.77 2.14 -1.50
C ALA A 51 -7.23 2.16 -1.45
N LEU A 52 -6.62 3.32 -1.17
CA LEU A 52 -5.19 3.48 -1.00
C LEU A 52 -4.71 2.73 0.24
N ASN A 53 -5.35 2.94 1.39
CA ASN A 53 -5.04 2.25 2.64
C ASN A 53 -5.14 0.72 2.47
N ARG A 54 -6.20 0.23 1.79
CA ARG A 54 -6.33 -1.19 1.48
C ARG A 54 -5.20 -1.72 0.59
N THR A 55 -4.73 -0.93 -0.37
CA THR A 55 -3.65 -1.34 -1.27
C THR A 55 -2.32 -1.40 -0.53
N MET A 56 -2.02 -0.40 0.31
CA MET A 56 -0.85 -0.42 1.21
C MET A 56 -0.88 -1.63 2.13
N ASN A 57 -2.02 -1.93 2.76
CA ASN A 57 -2.13 -3.09 3.65
C ASN A 57 -1.84 -4.42 2.94
N VAL A 58 -2.25 -4.59 1.68
CA VAL A 58 -1.93 -5.80 0.92
C VAL A 58 -0.42 -5.90 0.70
N ILE A 59 0.21 -4.82 0.21
CA ILE A 59 1.67 -4.80 -0.03
C ILE A 59 2.45 -5.12 1.25
N ILE A 60 2.09 -4.48 2.36
CA ILE A 60 2.78 -4.69 3.63
C ILE A 60 2.55 -6.11 4.16
N SER A 61 1.34 -6.66 3.99
CA SER A 61 1.05 -8.03 4.43
C SER A 61 1.82 -9.06 3.61
N GLU A 62 1.96 -8.85 2.29
CA GLU A 62 2.76 -9.70 1.40
C GLU A 62 4.24 -9.67 1.81
N ASN A 63 4.77 -8.47 2.08
CA ASN A 63 6.14 -8.30 2.57
C ASN A 63 6.38 -8.96 3.94
N LEU A 64 5.45 -8.81 4.89
CA LEU A 64 5.55 -9.47 6.20
C LEU A 64 5.64 -11.01 6.06
N VAL A 65 4.86 -11.59 5.14
CA VAL A 65 4.90 -13.04 4.87
C VAL A 65 6.24 -13.47 4.29
N GLU A 66 6.83 -12.67 3.39
CA GLU A 66 8.17 -12.94 2.84
C GLU A 66 9.25 -12.84 3.93
N CYS A 67 9.25 -11.77 4.72
CA CYS A 67 10.18 -11.60 5.83
C CYS A 67 10.15 -12.79 6.82
N VAL A 68 8.97 -13.28 7.18
CA VAL A 68 8.83 -14.46 8.06
C VAL A 68 9.37 -15.72 7.39
N LYS A 69 9.12 -15.91 6.08
CA LYS A 69 9.67 -17.07 5.34
C LYS A 69 11.19 -17.02 5.27
N GLU A 70 11.76 -15.85 5.01
CA GLU A 70 13.22 -15.65 4.96
C GLU A 70 13.85 -15.95 6.32
N ALA A 71 13.26 -15.45 7.42
CA ALA A 71 13.73 -15.75 8.78
C ALA A 71 13.67 -17.25 9.15
N MET A 72 12.71 -18.01 8.59
CA MET A 72 12.65 -19.47 8.77
C MET A 72 13.75 -20.22 7.99
N ILE A 73 14.19 -19.67 6.85
CA ILE A 73 15.24 -20.26 6.00
C ILE A 73 16.64 -19.87 6.53
N HIS A 74 16.76 -18.66 7.08
CA HIS A 74 17.99 -18.06 7.59
C HIS A 74 17.88 -17.78 9.10
N PRO A 75 17.98 -18.81 9.96
CA PRO A 75 17.83 -18.67 11.41
C PRO A 75 18.91 -17.81 12.08
N GLU A 76 19.99 -17.47 11.36
CA GLU A 76 21.01 -16.50 11.74
C GLU A 76 20.55 -15.03 11.61
N GLN A 77 19.47 -14.76 10.89
CA GLN A 77 18.87 -13.42 10.78
C GLN A 77 17.93 -13.15 11.96
N ASP A 78 17.96 -11.92 12.48
CA ASP A 78 17.08 -11.51 13.57
C ASP A 78 15.64 -11.31 13.05
N ALA A 79 14.82 -12.35 13.19
CA ALA A 79 13.40 -12.33 12.82
C ALA A 79 12.63 -11.18 13.48
N ASP A 80 13.04 -10.75 14.68
CA ASP A 80 12.36 -9.69 15.41
C ASP A 80 12.58 -8.31 14.75
N GLU A 81 13.70 -8.11 14.07
CA GLU A 81 14.00 -6.86 13.36
C GLU A 81 13.12 -6.71 12.10
N LEU A 82 13.01 -7.77 11.31
CA LEU A 82 12.17 -7.80 10.10
C LEU A 82 10.67 -7.62 10.42
N ILE A 83 10.19 -8.26 11.49
CA ILE A 83 8.80 -8.10 11.94
C ILE A 83 8.54 -6.66 12.41
N LYS A 84 9.48 -6.03 13.12
CA LYS A 84 9.34 -4.63 13.56
C LYS A 84 9.21 -3.68 12.38
N GLU A 85 10.03 -3.82 11.35
CA GLU A 85 9.98 -2.96 10.16
C GLU A 85 8.60 -3.02 9.49
N ALA A 86 8.07 -4.22 9.28
CA ALA A 86 6.76 -4.38 8.65
C ALA A 86 5.61 -3.87 9.54
N VAL A 87 5.72 -3.99 10.88
CA VAL A 87 4.78 -3.35 11.82
C VAL A 87 4.84 -1.83 11.73
N GLU A 88 6.02 -1.23 11.57
CA GLU A 88 6.16 0.21 11.35
C GLU A 88 5.48 0.67 10.06
N LEU A 89 5.62 -0.10 8.97
CA LEU A 89 4.92 0.20 7.72
C LEU A 89 3.39 0.11 7.88
N LEU A 90 2.87 -0.89 8.62
CA LEU A 90 1.44 -0.99 8.94
C LEU A 90 0.93 0.21 9.75
N ASN A 91 1.74 0.75 10.66
CA ASN A 91 1.35 1.93 11.42
C ASN A 91 1.28 3.19 10.53
N LYS A 92 2.13 3.28 9.49
CA LYS A 92 2.12 4.39 8.53
C LYS A 92 0.95 4.35 7.54
N SER A 93 0.29 3.19 7.38
CA SER A 93 -0.84 3.03 6.45
C SER A 93 -2.21 3.42 7.01
N ARG A 94 -2.29 3.78 8.30
CA ARG A 94 -3.53 4.20 9.00
C ARG A 94 -3.96 5.63 8.67
#